data_AF-A0A0U0RC66-F1
#
_entry.id   AF-A0A0U0RC66-F1
#
_cell.length_a   1.000
_cell.length_b   1.000
_cell.length_c   1.000
_cell.angle_alpha   90.00
_cell.angle_beta   90.00
_cell.angle_gamma   90.00
#
_symmetry.space_group_name_H-M   'P 1'
#
loop_
_entity.id
_entity.type
_entity.pdbx_description
1 polymer ?
#
loop_
_entity_poly.entity_id
_entity_poly.type
_entity_poly.pdbx_seq_one_letter_code
_entity_poly.pdbx_strand_id
1 'polypeptide(L)'
;MLSGLGLSAADVPTQLDVAGYPQMYDIFAERFASRTRDEWTRVFAGTDACVTPVLAWSEAANNDHLKARSTVITAHGVQQAAPAPRFSRTPAGPVRPPPAAATPIDEINW
;
A
#
# COMPACT_ATOMS: atom_id res chain seq x y z
N MET A 1 10.69 -14.96 0.45
CA MET A 1 10.13 -14.71 1.79
C MET A 1 10.91 -15.44 2.89
N LEU A 2 10.99 -16.79 2.91
CA LEU A 2 11.70 -17.56 3.96
C LEU A 2 13.13 -17.08 4.23
N SER A 3 13.91 -16.82 3.18
CA SER A 3 15.28 -16.30 3.31
C SER A 3 15.35 -14.97 4.09
N GLY A 4 14.45 -14.02 3.82
CA GLY A 4 14.39 -12.74 4.54
C GLY A 4 13.95 -12.91 6.00
N LEU A 5 13.09 -13.90 6.28
CA LEU A 5 12.78 -14.29 7.65
C LEU A 5 13.97 -14.94 8.36
N GLY A 6 14.96 -15.48 7.63
CA GLY A 6 16.05 -16.29 8.15
C GLY A 6 15.63 -17.74 8.47
N LEU A 7 14.71 -18.28 7.68
CA LEU A 7 14.24 -19.67 7.73
C LEU A 7 14.79 -20.43 6.51
N SER A 8 15.17 -21.69 6.72
CA SER A 8 15.40 -22.63 5.63
C SER A 8 14.07 -23.25 5.17
N ALA A 9 14.05 -23.81 3.96
CA ALA A 9 12.87 -24.52 3.46
C ALA A 9 12.55 -25.80 4.26
N ALA A 10 13.53 -26.35 4.99
CA ALA A 10 13.32 -27.53 5.83
C ALA A 10 12.70 -27.20 7.19
N ASP A 11 12.76 -25.93 7.62
CA ASP A 11 12.24 -25.50 8.93
C ASP A 11 10.71 -25.31 8.92
N VAL A 12 10.08 -25.29 7.74
CA VAL A 12 8.67 -24.91 7.56
C VAL A 12 7.95 -25.98 6.74
N PRO A 13 6.70 -26.34 7.10
CA PRO A 13 5.85 -27.15 6.22
C PRO A 13 5.81 -26.58 4.80
N THR A 14 5.77 -27.48 3.80
CA THR A 14 5.78 -27.03 2.40
C THR A 14 4.50 -26.26 2.05
N GLN A 15 4.59 -25.37 1.06
CA GLN A 15 3.44 -24.55 0.64
C GLN A 15 2.19 -25.36 0.25
N LEU A 16 2.34 -26.61 -0.21
CA LEU A 16 1.22 -27.46 -0.61
C LEU A 16 0.74 -28.41 0.51
N ASP A 17 1.42 -28.43 1.66
CA ASP A 17 0.99 -29.19 2.83
C ASP A 17 -0.04 -28.39 3.64
N VAL A 18 -1.30 -28.45 3.17
CA VAL A 18 -2.42 -27.74 3.80
C VAL A 18 -2.65 -28.17 5.25
N ALA A 19 -2.39 -29.45 5.58
CA ALA A 19 -2.54 -29.95 6.94
C ALA A 19 -1.50 -29.33 7.89
N GLY A 20 -0.32 -28.97 7.37
CA GLY A 20 0.75 -28.29 8.09
C GLY A 20 0.58 -26.78 8.25
N TYR A 21 -0.45 -26.16 7.68
CA TYR A 21 -0.65 -24.71 7.73
C TYR A 21 -0.71 -24.11 9.15
N PRO A 22 -1.35 -24.75 10.15
CA PRO A 22 -1.33 -24.24 11.52
C PRO A 22 0.10 -24.08 12.07
N GLN A 23 0.96 -25.08 11.85
CA GLN A 23 2.36 -25.01 12.26
C GLN A 23 3.14 -23.95 11.46
N MET A 24 2.93 -23.87 10.14
CA MET A 24 3.55 -22.84 9.30
C MET A 24 3.16 -21.42 9.76
N TYR A 25 1.90 -21.22 10.14
CA TYR A 25 1.43 -19.96 10.70
C TYR A 25 2.17 -19.62 11.99
N ASP A 26 2.30 -20.55 12.94
CA ASP A 26 2.97 -20.31 14.22
C ASP A 26 4.44 -19.91 14.01
N ILE A 27 5.16 -20.60 13.12
CA ILE A 27 6.55 -20.28 12.77
C ILE A 27 6.66 -18.86 12.19
N PHE A 28 5.79 -18.50 11.24
CA PHE A 28 5.81 -17.16 10.65
C PHE A 28 5.43 -16.08 11.67
N ALA A 29 4.41 -16.33 12.49
CA ALA A 29 3.97 -15.40 13.52
C ALA A 29 5.10 -15.13 14.54
N GLU A 30 5.76 -16.18 15.04
CA GLU A 30 6.90 -16.05 15.94
C GLU A 30 8.03 -15.24 15.31
N ARG A 31 8.40 -15.55 14.07
CA ARG A 31 9.47 -14.83 13.38
C ARG A 31 9.10 -13.37 13.15
N PHE A 32 7.92 -13.08 12.59
CA PHE A 32 7.50 -11.70 12.36
C PHE A 32 7.38 -10.89 13.66
N ALA A 33 6.93 -11.49 14.77
CA ALA A 33 6.83 -10.81 16.06
C ALA A 33 8.20 -10.48 16.69
N SER A 34 9.28 -11.13 16.27
CA SER A 34 10.62 -10.93 16.85
C SER A 34 11.32 -9.62 16.46
N ARG A 35 10.78 -8.86 15.49
CA ARG A 35 11.33 -7.58 15.04
C ARG A 35 10.23 -6.57 14.77
N THR A 36 10.60 -5.30 14.77
CA THR A 36 9.68 -4.21 14.45
C THR A 36 9.30 -4.22 12.96
N ARG A 37 8.17 -3.57 12.65
CA ARG A 37 7.74 -3.33 11.26
C ARG A 37 8.85 -2.69 10.41
N ASP A 38 9.55 -1.71 10.96
CA ASP A 38 10.55 -0.93 10.23
C ASP A 38 11.82 -1.75 9.97
N GLU A 39 12.18 -2.67 10.87
CA GLU A 39 13.22 -3.66 10.63
C GLU A 39 12.83 -4.63 9.52
N TRP A 40 11.60 -5.15 9.53
CA TRP A 40 11.13 -6.01 8.44
C TRP A 40 11.04 -5.26 7.11
N THR A 41 10.62 -4.01 7.14
CA THR A 41 10.58 -3.15 5.95
C THR A 41 11.98 -3.04 5.33
N ARG A 42 13.01 -2.82 6.15
CA ARG A 42 14.41 -2.79 5.68
C ARG A 42 14.87 -4.13 5.12
N VAL A 43 14.52 -5.24 5.78
CA VAL A 43 14.90 -6.60 5.35
C VAL A 43 14.30 -6.95 3.98
N PHE A 44 13.03 -6.61 3.77
CA PHE A 44 12.30 -7.00 2.56
C PHE A 44 12.30 -5.95 1.45
N ALA A 45 12.78 -4.72 1.71
CA ALA A 45 12.86 -3.65 0.73
C ALA A 45 13.64 -4.08 -0.53
N GLY A 46 13.03 -3.91 -1.69
CA GLY A 46 13.66 -4.22 -2.99
C GLY A 46 13.75 -5.71 -3.32
N THR A 47 13.19 -6.60 -2.50
CA THR A 47 13.15 -8.05 -2.76
C THR A 47 11.80 -8.46 -3.36
N ASP A 48 11.79 -9.53 -4.15
CA ASP A 48 10.55 -10.16 -4.69
C ASP A 48 9.84 -11.05 -3.65
N ALA A 49 9.99 -10.74 -2.36
CA ALA A 49 9.45 -11.57 -1.27
C ALA A 49 7.95 -11.37 -1.02
N CYS A 50 7.32 -10.39 -1.67
CA CYS A 50 5.92 -10.00 -1.45
C CYS A 50 5.58 -9.67 0.02
N VAL A 51 6.52 -9.05 0.75
CA VAL A 51 6.32 -8.56 2.12
C VAL A 51 6.46 -7.05 2.14
N THR A 52 5.43 -6.34 2.58
CA THR A 52 5.39 -4.87 2.67
C THR A 52 4.81 -4.44 4.02
N PRO A 53 5.21 -3.29 4.56
CA PRO A 53 4.61 -2.79 5.81
C PRO A 53 3.13 -2.48 5.62
N VAL A 54 2.33 -2.79 6.64
CA VAL A 54 0.98 -2.24 6.78
C VAL A 54 1.11 -0.82 7.32
N LEU A 55 0.61 0.16 6.57
CA LEU A 55 0.71 1.58 6.87
C LEU A 55 -0.65 2.12 7.31
N ALA A 56 -0.65 3.00 8.31
CA ALA A 56 -1.81 3.82 8.65
C ALA A 56 -2.06 4.88 7.55
N TRP A 57 -3.24 5.53 7.58
CA TRP A 57 -3.59 6.56 6.59
C TRP A 57 -2.57 7.70 6.51
N SER A 58 -2.11 8.20 7.66
CA SER A 58 -1.10 9.26 7.74
C SER A 58 0.26 8.84 7.20
N GLU A 59 0.63 7.57 7.35
CA GLU A 59 1.87 7.00 6.83
C GLU A 59 1.76 6.75 5.32
N ALA A 60 0.62 6.25 4.85
CA ALA A 60 0.35 6.01 3.44
C ALA A 60 0.45 7.31 2.62
N ALA A 61 -0.09 8.42 3.12
CA ALA A 61 0.05 9.73 2.48
C ALA A 61 1.51 10.19 2.34
N ASN A 62 2.38 9.72 3.25
CA ASN A 62 3.81 10.04 3.24
C ASN A 62 4.69 8.92 2.66
N ASN A 63 4.11 7.83 2.15
CA ASN A 63 4.85 6.70 1.61
C ASN A 63 5.59 7.08 0.30
N ASP A 64 6.84 6.64 0.17
CA ASP A 64 7.70 7.04 -0.95
C ASP A 64 7.17 6.62 -2.31
N HIS A 65 6.62 5.41 -2.43
CA HIS A 65 6.04 4.94 -3.69
C HIS A 65 4.77 5.73 -4.07
N LEU A 66 3.89 5.99 -3.10
CA LEU A 66 2.67 6.76 -3.33
C LEU A 66 2.96 8.22 -3.66
N LYS A 67 3.95 8.86 -3.00
CA LYS A 67 4.42 10.23 -3.30
C LYS A 67 5.06 10.33 -4.67
N ALA A 68 6.00 9.44 -4.99
CA ALA A 68 6.71 9.46 -6.28
C ALA A 68 5.76 9.33 -7.46
N ARG A 69 4.63 8.64 -7.25
CA ARG A 69 3.58 8.51 -8.24
C ARG A 69 2.49 9.56 -8.09
N SER A 70 2.44 10.38 -7.04
CA SER A 70 1.31 11.28 -6.76
C SER A 70 -0.03 10.54 -6.68
N THR A 71 -0.08 9.38 -6.03
CA THR A 71 -1.31 8.60 -5.83
C THR A 71 -2.18 9.21 -4.72
N VAL A 72 -1.55 9.59 -3.61
CA VAL A 72 -2.15 10.39 -2.55
C VAL A 72 -1.51 11.78 -2.63
N ILE A 73 -2.33 12.81 -2.73
CA ILE A 73 -1.92 14.20 -2.95
C ILE A 73 -2.55 15.11 -1.90
N THR A 74 -1.91 16.24 -1.63
CA THR A 74 -2.54 17.36 -0.91
C THR A 74 -3.06 18.35 -1.93
N ALA A 75 -4.38 18.54 -1.98
CA ALA A 75 -5.01 19.52 -2.86
C ALA A 75 -6.11 20.25 -2.10
N HIS A 76 -6.24 21.56 -2.34
CA HIS A 76 -7.25 22.40 -1.68
C HIS A 76 -7.24 22.27 -0.15
N GLY A 77 -6.04 22.13 0.44
CA GLY A 77 -5.83 22.08 1.89
C GLY A 77 -6.00 20.72 2.56
N VAL A 78 -6.36 19.65 1.83
CA VAL A 78 -6.60 18.32 2.40
C VAL A 78 -5.86 17.21 1.64
N GLN A 79 -5.57 16.11 2.33
CA GLN A 79 -5.04 14.88 1.70
C GLN A 79 -6.16 14.10 1.04
N GLN A 80 -5.97 13.71 -0.22
CA GLN A 80 -6.95 12.96 -1.01
C GLN A 80 -6.27 12.12 -2.10
N ALA A 81 -7.02 11.19 -2.69
CA ALA A 81 -6.52 10.41 -3.83
C ALA A 81 -6.51 11.25 -5.12
N ALA A 82 -5.51 11.02 -5.97
CA ALA A 82 -5.47 11.57 -7.32
C ALA A 82 -6.36 10.75 -8.29
N PRO A 83 -6.82 11.34 -9.41
CA PRO A 83 -7.56 10.61 -10.44
C PRO A 83 -6.82 9.39 -10.97
N ALA A 84 -7.56 8.30 -11.21
CA ALA A 84 -7.06 7.06 -11.77
C ALA A 84 -8.11 6.41 -12.72
N PRO A 85 -7.69 5.64 -13.75
CA PRO A 85 -6.31 5.37 -14.14
C PRO A 85 -5.64 6.58 -14.81
N ARG A 86 -4.36 6.46 -15.16
CA ARG A 86 -3.63 7.49 -15.90
C ARG A 86 -3.71 7.23 -17.40
N PHE A 87 -4.04 8.27 -18.16
CA PHE A 87 -4.06 8.24 -19.61
C PHE A 87 -2.90 9.07 -20.16
N SER A 88 -2.17 8.52 -21.15
CA SER A 88 -0.96 9.17 -21.68
C SER A 88 -1.26 10.37 -22.59
N ARG A 89 -2.32 10.31 -23.40
CA ARG A 89 -2.67 11.36 -24.36
C ARG A 89 -3.65 12.41 -23.81
N THR A 90 -4.61 11.98 -23.00
CA THR A 90 -5.66 12.83 -22.42
C THR A 90 -5.72 12.63 -20.91
N PRO A 91 -4.69 13.06 -20.16
CA PRO A 91 -4.67 12.93 -18.71
C PRO A 91 -5.84 13.70 -18.08
N ALA A 92 -6.24 13.29 -16.88
CA ALA A 92 -7.17 14.08 -16.08
C ALA A 92 -6.55 15.46 -15.77
N GLY A 93 -7.38 16.50 -15.77
CA GLY A 93 -6.98 17.81 -15.26
C GLY A 93 -6.71 17.80 -13.75
N PRO A 94 -6.20 18.91 -13.19
CA PRO A 94 -6.02 19.03 -11.75
C PRO A 94 -7.37 18.86 -11.03
N VAL A 95 -7.34 18.22 -9.87
CA VAL A 95 -8.50 18.09 -8.99
C VAL A 95 -9.06 19.47 -8.62
N ARG A 96 -10.38 19.61 -8.61
CA ARG A 96 -11.08 20.82 -8.18
C ARG A 96 -11.61 20.65 -6.74
N PRO A 97 -11.83 21.74 -5.98
CA PRO A 97 -12.44 21.63 -4.67
C PRO A 97 -13.92 21.18 -4.81
N PRO A 98 -14.53 20.69 -3.72
CA PRO A 98 -15.98 20.52 -3.67
C PRO A 98 -16.73 21.83 -3.98
N PRO A 99 -17.97 21.78 -4.51
CA PRO A 99 -18.77 22.98 -4.72
C PRO A 99 -18.94 23.77 -3.41
N ALA A 100 -18.60 25.06 -3.43
CA ALA A 100 -18.78 25.94 -2.28
C ALA A 100 -20.25 26.34 -2.06
N ALA A 101 -21.05 26.26 -3.12
CA ALA A 101 -22.48 26.54 -3.13
C ALA A 101 -23.17 25.71 -4.24
N ALA A 102 -24.50 25.70 -4.23
CA ALA A 102 -25.29 25.09 -5.29
C ALA A 102 -25.25 25.92 -6.58
N THR A 103 -25.29 25.25 -7.74
CA THR A 103 -25.45 25.91 -9.04
C THR A 103 -26.94 26.03 -9.38
N PRO A 104 -27.45 27.22 -9.75
CA PRO A 104 -28.82 27.39 -10.23
C PRO A 104 -29.15 26.53 -11.46
N ILE A 105 -30.41 26.10 -11.58
CA ILE A 105 -30.83 25.19 -12.66
C ILE A 105 -30.80 25.84 -14.05
N ASP A 106 -30.98 27.17 -14.11
CA ASP A 106 -30.92 27.99 -15.32
C ASP A 106 -29.47 28.30 -15.76
N GLU A 107 -28.48 28.02 -14.92
CA GLU A 107 -27.05 28.16 -15.23
C GLU A 107 -26.39 26.86 -15.71
N ILE A 108 -27.15 25.76 -15.88
CA ILE A 108 -26.56 24.48 -16.31
C ILE A 108 -26.23 24.52 -17.81
N ASN A 109 -24.96 24.30 -18.15
CA ASN A 109 -24.45 24.28 -19.52
C ASN A 109 -24.38 22.84 -20.07
N TRP A 110 -25.53 22.31 -20.52
CA TRP A 110 -25.65 21.00 -21.19
C TRP A 110 -25.15 21.04 -22.63
#